data_AF-A0A2V2EYY7-F1
#
_entry.id   AF-A0A2V2EYY7-F1
#
_cell.length_a   1.000
_cell.length_b   1.000
_cell.length_c   1.000
_cell.angle_alpha   90.00
_cell.angle_beta   90.00
_cell.angle_gamma   90.00
#
_symmetry.space_group_name_H-M   'P 1'
#
loop_
_entity.id
_entity.type
_entity.pdbx_description
1 polymer ?
#
loop_
_entity_poly.entity_id
_entity_poly.type
_entity_poly.pdbx_seq_one_letter_code
_entity_poly.pdbx_strand_id
1 'polypeptide(L)'
;MIVYENDEDFEQALDEYLQSSELDERHDVIEQELEKICVQTKAECERLGIKYSFEYGKIIMDTGYSLWYFEPRLGKTRLMHKNTKNISAKGGNYHEQFRKQITPPEIVKYIYLHDMKLYKGFGKNLFDMLQKNEQINDKK
;
A
#
# COMPACT_ATOMS: atom_id res chain seq x y z
N MET A 1 -20.78 34.52 -15.55
CA MET A 1 -21.80 34.38 -14.49
C MET A 1 -22.94 33.63 -15.14
N ILE A 2 -23.04 32.32 -14.88
CA ILE A 2 -24.13 31.50 -15.46
C ILE A 2 -25.30 31.71 -14.50
N VAL A 3 -26.32 32.41 -14.99
CA VAL A 3 -27.58 32.62 -14.29
C VAL A 3 -28.43 31.40 -14.64
N TYR A 4 -28.75 30.58 -13.64
CA TYR A 4 -29.70 29.49 -13.80
C TYR A 4 -31.09 30.11 -13.73
N GLU A 5 -31.74 30.25 -14.89
CA GLU A 5 -33.15 30.61 -14.97
C GLU A 5 -33.96 29.31 -14.88
N ASN A 6 -34.59 29.08 -13.72
CA ASN A 6 -35.56 28.03 -13.33
C ASN A 6 -35.03 27.01 -12.30
N ASP A 7 -35.75 26.92 -11.17
CA ASP A 7 -35.50 25.96 -10.08
C ASP A 7 -35.68 24.50 -10.53
N GLU A 8 -36.47 24.24 -11.58
CA GLU A 8 -36.67 22.89 -12.15
C GLU A 8 -35.41 22.31 -12.80
N ASP A 9 -34.58 23.14 -13.45
CA ASP A 9 -33.35 22.68 -14.11
C ASP A 9 -32.25 22.31 -13.10
N PHE A 10 -32.27 22.92 -11.90
CA PHE A 10 -31.36 22.58 -10.82
C PHE A 10 -31.74 21.26 -10.14
N GLU A 11 -33.03 21.08 -9.85
CA GLU A 11 -33.54 19.82 -9.26
C GLU A 11 -33.33 18.65 -10.22
N GLN A 12 -33.53 18.85 -11.53
CA GLN A 12 -33.28 17.81 -12.51
C GLN A 12 -31.79 17.45 -12.63
N ALA A 13 -30.89 18.44 -12.60
CA ALA A 13 -29.44 18.19 -12.59
C ALA A 13 -28.97 17.52 -11.29
N LEU A 14 -29.62 17.82 -10.16
CA LEU A 14 -29.35 17.19 -8.86
C LEU A 14 -29.85 15.75 -8.82
N ASP A 15 -31.03 15.48 -9.39
CA ASP A 15 -31.58 14.12 -9.52
C ASP A 15 -30.74 13.28 -10.50
N GLU A 16 -30.29 13.83 -11.63
CA GLU A 16 -29.37 13.15 -12.55
C GLU A 16 -28.01 12.86 -11.90
N TYR A 17 -27.52 13.76 -11.04
CA TYR A 17 -26.31 13.54 -10.26
C TYR A 17 -26.48 12.43 -9.20
N LEU A 18 -27.60 12.47 -8.45
CA LEU A 18 -27.96 11.47 -7.44
C LEU A 18 -28.31 10.10 -8.05
N GLN A 19 -28.79 10.07 -9.30
CA GLN A 19 -29.08 8.85 -10.05
C GLN A 19 -27.87 8.32 -10.85
N SER A 20 -26.71 8.99 -10.80
CA SER A 20 -25.51 8.50 -11.48
C SER A 20 -24.92 7.26 -10.79
N SER A 21 -25.52 6.11 -11.09
CA SER A 21 -25.06 4.75 -10.75
C SER A 21 -23.58 4.51 -11.08
N GLU A 22 -23.02 5.26 -12.03
CA GLU A 22 -21.61 5.22 -12.39
C GLU A 22 -20.66 5.66 -11.26
N LEU A 23 -21.08 6.51 -10.32
CA LEU A 23 -20.26 6.90 -9.17
C LEU A 23 -20.28 5.82 -8.09
N ASP A 24 -21.43 5.22 -7.84
CA ASP A 24 -21.62 4.16 -6.85
C ASP A 24 -20.89 2.87 -7.27
N GLU A 25 -21.02 2.46 -8.53
CA GLU A 25 -20.32 1.28 -9.08
C GLU A 25 -18.79 1.45 -9.02
N ARG A 26 -18.29 2.68 -9.25
CA ARG A 26 -16.86 2.97 -9.16
C ARG A 26 -16.35 2.94 -7.72
N HIS A 27 -17.15 3.36 -6.75
CA HIS A 27 -16.81 3.24 -5.34
C HIS A 27 -16.76 1.77 -4.90
N ASP A 28 -17.76 0.97 -5.28
CA ASP A 28 -17.80 -0.47 -4.95
C ASP A 28 -16.56 -1.22 -5.47
N VAL A 29 -16.16 -0.93 -6.72
CA VAL A 29 -14.95 -1.54 -7.32
C VAL A 29 -13.70 -1.14 -6.55
N ILE A 30 -13.58 0.13 -6.16
CA ILE A 30 -12.42 0.60 -5.38
C ILE A 30 -12.39 -0.09 -4.01
N GLU A 31 -13.52 -0.15 -3.31
CA GLU A 31 -13.60 -0.79 -1.99
C GLU A 31 -13.22 -2.28 -2.06
N GLN A 32 -13.74 -3.01 -3.05
CA GLN A 32 -13.39 -4.42 -3.27
C GLN A 32 -11.89 -4.62 -3.53
N GLU A 33 -11.26 -3.75 -4.31
CA GLU A 33 -9.82 -3.84 -4.57
C GLU A 33 -8.99 -3.48 -3.33
N LEU A 34 -9.41 -2.50 -2.53
CA LEU A 34 -8.77 -2.18 -1.25
C LEU A 34 -8.91 -3.35 -0.26
N GLU A 35 -10.07 -4.00 -0.22
CA GLU A 35 -10.30 -5.19 0.58
C GLU A 35 -9.37 -6.34 0.14
N LYS A 36 -9.22 -6.58 -1.17
CA LYS A 36 -8.26 -7.55 -1.70
C LYS A 36 -6.83 -7.28 -1.23
N ILE A 37 -6.40 -6.01 -1.21
CA ILE A 37 -5.09 -5.63 -0.68
C ILE A 37 -4.94 -6.05 0.78
N CYS A 38 -5.95 -5.77 1.61
CA CYS A 38 -5.96 -6.13 3.02
C CYS A 38 -5.92 -7.65 3.23
N VAL A 39 -6.76 -8.41 2.51
CA VAL A 39 -6.83 -9.88 2.58
C VAL A 39 -5.50 -10.52 2.18
N GLN A 40 -4.91 -10.08 1.07
CA GLN A 40 -3.62 -10.60 0.60
C GLN A 40 -2.48 -10.29 1.58
N THR A 41 -2.45 -9.07 2.13
CA THR A 41 -1.45 -8.69 3.12
C THR A 41 -1.56 -9.54 4.37
N LYS A 42 -2.79 -9.70 4.90
CA LYS A 42 -3.08 -10.54 6.06
C LYS A 42 -2.57 -11.97 5.84
N ALA A 43 -3.00 -12.61 4.75
CA ALA A 43 -2.63 -13.99 4.47
C ALA A 43 -1.11 -14.19 4.39
N GLU A 44 -0.40 -13.25 3.76
CA GLU A 44 1.05 -13.33 3.62
C GLU A 44 1.78 -13.05 4.94
N CYS A 45 1.28 -12.12 5.77
CA CYS A 45 1.81 -11.87 7.10
C CYS A 45 1.63 -13.10 8.02
N GLU A 46 0.45 -13.70 8.04
CA GLU A 46 0.16 -14.94 8.79
C GLU A 46 1.10 -16.07 8.35
N ARG A 47 1.27 -16.26 7.03
CA ARG A 47 2.16 -17.27 6.44
C ARG A 47 3.62 -17.10 6.87
N LEU A 48 4.08 -15.87 7.05
CA LEU A 48 5.47 -15.53 7.42
C LEU A 48 5.67 -15.26 8.91
N GLY A 49 4.60 -15.34 9.72
CA GLY A 49 4.65 -15.07 11.16
C GLY A 49 4.95 -13.61 11.52
N ILE A 50 4.57 -12.67 10.65
CA ILE A 50 4.72 -11.22 10.88
C ILE A 50 3.47 -10.71 11.62
N LYS A 51 3.67 -9.92 12.68
CA LYS A 51 2.55 -9.26 13.37
C LYS A 51 2.06 -8.09 12.53
N TYR A 52 0.75 -7.90 12.44
CA TYR A 52 0.16 -6.81 11.66
C TYR A 52 -1.08 -6.24 12.33
N SER A 53 -1.43 -5.00 11.97
CA SER A 53 -2.69 -4.35 12.34
C SER A 53 -3.18 -3.42 11.22
N PHE A 54 -4.49 -3.16 11.22
CA PHE A 54 -5.15 -2.22 10.31
C PHE A 54 -5.64 -1.03 11.12
N GLU A 55 -4.91 0.08 11.07
CA GLU A 55 -5.16 1.23 11.93
C GLU A 55 -5.02 2.52 11.12
N TYR A 56 -5.95 3.46 11.30
CA TYR A 56 -5.91 4.78 10.67
C TYR A 56 -5.71 4.75 9.15
N GLY A 57 -6.36 3.80 8.46
CA GLY A 57 -6.24 3.61 7.01
C GLY A 57 -4.89 3.03 6.56
N LYS A 58 -4.10 2.45 7.47
CA LYS A 58 -2.77 1.89 7.19
C LYS A 58 -2.71 0.43 7.55
N ILE A 59 -1.92 -0.31 6.79
CA ILE A 59 -1.48 -1.65 7.15
C ILE A 59 -0.13 -1.51 7.83
N ILE A 60 -0.09 -1.78 9.13
CA ILE A 60 1.10 -1.71 9.96
C ILE A 60 1.63 -3.13 10.16
N MET A 61 2.95 -3.30 10.06
CA MET A 61 3.62 -4.59 10.23
C MET A 61 4.80 -4.44 11.19
N ASP A 62 4.87 -5.35 12.16
CA ASP A 62 5.95 -5.45 13.15
C ASP A 62 6.67 -6.80 12.99
N THR A 63 7.94 -6.73 12.62
CA THR A 63 8.81 -7.90 12.46
C THR A 63 9.51 -8.29 13.76
N GLY A 64 9.33 -7.52 14.83
CA GLY A 64 10.11 -7.58 16.06
C GLY A 64 11.48 -6.90 15.96
N TYR A 65 11.86 -6.38 14.78
CA TYR A 65 13.14 -5.68 14.52
C TYR A 65 12.95 -4.26 13.97
N SER A 66 11.87 -4.09 13.20
CA SER A 66 11.49 -2.86 12.53
C SER A 66 9.97 -2.75 12.51
N LEU A 67 9.47 -1.52 12.40
CA LEU A 67 8.08 -1.24 12.09
C LEU A 67 7.95 -0.76 10.64
N TRP A 68 6.89 -1.20 9.99
CA TRP A 68 6.60 -0.90 8.60
C TRP A 68 5.15 -0.48 8.46
N TYR A 69 4.83 0.39 7.51
CA TYR A 69 3.45 0.57 7.09
C TYR A 69 3.31 1.00 5.64
N PHE A 70 2.14 0.75 5.06
CA PHE A 70 1.68 1.41 3.85
C PHE A 70 0.17 1.64 3.91
N GLU A 71 -0.31 2.57 3.10
CA GLU A 71 -1.74 2.84 2.91
C GLU A 71 -2.23 2.00 1.73
N PRO A 72 -3.30 1.19 1.90
CA PRO A 72 -3.94 0.50 0.79
C PRO A 72 -4.39 1.53 -0.25
N ARG A 73 -3.92 1.38 -1.49
CA ARG A 73 -4.34 2.23 -2.60
C ARG A 73 -4.14 1.53 -3.92
N LEU A 74 -4.92 1.95 -4.91
CA LEU A 74 -4.70 1.58 -6.29
C LEU A 74 -3.48 2.33 -6.84
N GLY A 75 -2.65 1.62 -7.62
CA GLY A 75 -1.44 2.18 -8.22
C GLY A 75 -0.17 1.97 -7.37
N LYS A 76 0.75 2.94 -7.41
CA LYS A 76 2.08 2.80 -6.77
C LYS A 76 1.93 2.81 -5.26
N THR A 77 2.37 1.80 -4.51
CA THR A 77 2.36 1.80 -3.04
C THR A 77 3.56 2.55 -2.47
N ARG A 78 3.34 3.36 -1.43
CA ARG A 78 4.41 4.01 -0.64
C ARG A 78 4.66 3.19 0.63
N LEU A 79 5.82 2.54 0.70
CA LEU A 79 6.22 1.77 1.88
C LEU A 79 7.07 2.63 2.82
N MET A 80 6.69 2.64 4.09
CA MET A 80 7.33 3.41 5.15
C MET A 80 8.01 2.47 6.15
N HIS A 81 9.20 2.86 6.62
CA HIS A 81 10.04 2.04 7.50
C HIS A 81 10.53 2.80 8.72
N LYS A 82 10.60 2.12 9.86
CA LYS A 82 11.20 2.60 11.10
C LYS A 82 11.99 1.49 11.76
N ASN A 83 13.28 1.71 11.99
CA ASN A 83 14.14 0.80 12.75
C ASN A 83 13.83 0.89 14.25
N THR A 84 13.55 -0.23 14.94
CA THR A 84 13.24 -0.21 16.38
C THR A 84 14.40 -0.67 17.28
N LYS A 85 15.39 -1.41 16.75
CA LYS A 85 16.52 -1.93 17.56
C LYS A 85 17.85 -1.17 17.47
N ASN A 86 17.99 -0.19 16.57
CA ASN A 86 19.19 0.66 16.55
C ASN A 86 19.10 1.75 17.63
N ILE A 87 19.55 1.42 18.84
CA ILE A 87 19.57 2.31 20.02
C ILE A 87 20.48 3.54 19.80
N SER A 88 21.45 3.47 18.87
CA SER A 88 22.24 4.64 18.45
C SER A 88 21.45 5.65 17.62
N ALA A 89 20.33 5.23 17.01
CA ALA A 89 19.35 6.07 16.35
C ALA A 89 18.17 6.30 17.30
N LYS A 90 18.41 6.96 18.44
CA LYS A 90 17.34 7.50 19.30
C LYS A 90 16.35 8.29 18.43
N GLY A 91 15.17 7.73 18.17
CA GLY A 91 14.04 8.46 17.57
C GLY A 91 13.98 8.49 16.05
N GLY A 92 14.38 7.43 15.34
CA GLY A 92 14.10 7.35 13.90
C GLY A 92 12.60 7.46 13.62
N ASN A 93 12.16 8.58 13.03
CA ASN A 93 10.84 8.70 12.45
C ASN A 93 10.69 7.71 11.29
N TYR A 94 9.45 7.42 10.92
CA TYR A 94 9.21 6.68 9.68
C TYR A 94 9.82 7.42 8.49
N HIS A 95 10.55 6.70 7.64
CA HIS A 95 11.08 7.20 6.37
C HIS A 95 10.54 6.39 5.20
N GLU A 96 10.49 7.00 4.02
CA GLU A 96 10.04 6.33 2.79
C GLU A 96 11.13 5.33 2.36
N GLN A 97 10.78 4.05 2.29
CA GLN A 97 11.68 3.01 1.79
C GLN A 97 11.64 2.95 0.26
N PHE A 98 10.45 3.03 -0.31
CA PHE A 98 10.22 3.16 -1.75
C PHE A 98 8.79 3.60 -2.06
N ARG A 99 8.58 3.95 -3.35
CA ARG A 99 7.27 4.14 -3.96
C ARG A 99 7.20 3.45 -5.33
N LYS A 100 6.51 2.30 -5.42
CA LYS A 100 6.50 1.46 -6.63
C LYS A 100 5.15 0.77 -6.86
N GLN A 101 4.88 0.37 -8.11
CA GLN A 101 3.78 -0.55 -8.42
C GLN A 101 4.23 -1.94 -7.96
N ILE A 102 3.63 -2.45 -6.89
CA ILE A 102 4.04 -3.69 -6.25
C ILE A 102 2.84 -4.31 -5.55
N THR A 103 2.73 -5.64 -5.59
CA THR A 103 1.60 -6.34 -4.98
C THR A 103 1.76 -6.45 -3.46
N PRO A 104 0.67 -6.59 -2.71
CA PRO A 104 0.73 -6.75 -1.26
C PRO A 104 1.61 -7.94 -0.81
N PRO A 105 1.54 -9.13 -1.42
CA PRO A 105 2.42 -10.23 -1.06
C PRO A 105 3.91 -9.93 -1.29
N GLU A 106 4.25 -9.19 -2.36
CA GLU A 106 5.63 -8.79 -2.63
C GLU A 106 6.15 -7.78 -1.60
N ILE A 107 5.30 -6.86 -1.11
CA ILE A 107 5.64 -5.94 -0.01
C ILE A 107 5.99 -6.73 1.25
N VAL A 108 5.14 -7.68 1.65
CA VAL A 108 5.38 -8.47 2.88
C VAL A 108 6.64 -9.32 2.74
N LYS A 109 6.86 -9.96 1.58
CA LYS A 109 8.11 -10.69 1.29
C LYS A 109 9.33 -9.79 1.33
N TYR A 110 9.25 -8.60 0.76
CA TYR A 110 10.33 -7.61 0.82
C TYR A 110 10.68 -7.29 2.27
N ILE A 111 9.69 -6.98 3.10
CA ILE A 111 9.87 -6.67 4.53
C ILE A 111 10.55 -7.84 5.25
N TYR A 112 10.02 -9.05 5.08
CA TYR A 112 10.58 -10.26 5.68
C TYR A 112 12.05 -10.44 5.30
N LEU A 113 12.35 -10.34 4.01
CA LEU A 113 13.70 -10.57 3.49
C LEU A 113 14.64 -9.43 3.88
N HIS A 114 14.17 -8.19 3.93
CA HIS A 114 14.93 -7.02 4.38
C HIS A 114 15.40 -7.21 5.83
N ASP A 115 14.47 -7.51 6.75
CA ASP A 115 14.81 -7.68 8.16
C ASP A 115 15.57 -9.00 8.41
N MET A 116 15.25 -10.09 7.73
CA MET A 116 16.05 -11.33 7.82
C MET A 116 17.47 -11.15 7.26
N LYS A 117 17.67 -10.34 6.21
CA LYS A 117 19.00 -10.01 5.66
C LYS A 117 19.85 -9.24 6.66
N LEU A 118 19.26 -8.22 7.31
CA LEU A 118 19.97 -7.38 8.26
C LEU A 118 20.32 -8.12 9.55
N TYR A 119 19.48 -9.05 10.00
CA TYR A 119 19.65 -9.70 11.30
C TYR A 119 20.09 -11.16 11.25
N LYS A 120 20.00 -11.85 10.10
CA LYS A 120 20.51 -13.22 9.90
C LYS A 120 21.62 -13.36 8.85
N GLY A 121 22.12 -12.26 8.27
CA GLY A 121 23.30 -12.26 7.38
C GLY A 121 23.08 -12.78 5.96
N PHE A 122 21.83 -12.85 5.47
CA PHE A 122 21.48 -13.60 4.24
C PHE A 122 21.60 -12.84 2.90
N GLY A 123 22.00 -11.57 2.88
CA GLY A 123 21.56 -10.71 1.76
C GLY A 123 22.57 -10.06 0.84
N LYS A 124 23.16 -10.79 -0.09
CA LYS A 124 23.57 -10.15 -1.36
C LYS A 124 22.57 -10.35 -2.50
N ASN A 125 21.79 -11.42 -2.50
CA ASN A 125 21.23 -11.92 -3.76
C ASN A 125 19.87 -11.30 -4.19
N LEU A 126 19.03 -10.79 -3.28
CA LEU A 126 17.64 -10.47 -3.66
C LEU A 126 17.43 -9.07 -4.26
N PHE A 127 18.10 -8.03 -3.76
CA PHE A 127 17.95 -6.68 -4.34
C PHE A 127 18.47 -6.65 -5.79
N ASP A 128 19.55 -7.38 -6.05
CA ASP A 128 20.07 -7.63 -7.40
C ASP A 128 19.08 -8.43 -8.26
N MET A 129 18.30 -9.36 -7.70
CA MET A 129 17.26 -10.10 -8.44
C MET A 129 16.02 -9.25 -8.74
N LEU A 130 15.57 -8.41 -7.80
CA LEU A 130 14.42 -7.53 -8.01
C LEU A 130 14.75 -6.38 -8.99
N GLN A 131 15.97 -5.83 -8.96
CA GLN A 131 16.41 -4.85 -9.95
C GLN A 131 16.62 -5.46 -11.34
N LYS A 132 17.04 -6.72 -11.45
CA LYS A 132 17.16 -7.43 -12.74
C LYS A 132 15.80 -7.60 -13.44
N ASN A 133 14.72 -7.83 -12.69
CA ASN A 133 13.39 -7.97 -13.29
C ASN A 133 12.84 -6.64 -13.86
N GLU A 134 13.23 -5.48 -13.32
CA GLU A 134 12.90 -4.18 -13.91
C GLU A 134 13.67 -3.96 -15.24
N GLN A 135 14.95 -4.35 -15.33
CA GLN A 135 15.74 -4.19 -16.57
C GLN A 135 15.38 -5.13 -17.72
N ILE A 136 14.73 -6.27 -17.43
CA ILE A 136 14.30 -7.24 -18.47
C ILE A 136 13.02 -6.75 -19.16
N ASN A 137 12.15 -6.02 -18.47
CA ASN A 137 10.89 -5.54 -19.02
C ASN A 137 11.03 -4.27 -19.87
N ASP A 138 12.11 -3.50 -19.73
CA ASP A 138 12.39 -2.30 -20.53
C ASP A 138 13.12 -2.59 -21.87
N LYS A 139 13.31 -3.86 -22.24
CA LYS A 139 14.01 -4.29 -23.47
C LYS A 139 13.12 -5.00 -24.51
N LYS A 140 11.81 -4.81 -24.46
CA LYS A 140 10.89 -5.30 -25.51
C LYS A 140 10.30 -4.16 -26.32
#